data_AF-A0A4R4UAG1-F1
#
_entry.id   AF-A0A4R4UAG1-F1
#
_cell.length_a   1.000
_cell.length_b   1.000
_cell.length_c   1.000
_cell.angle_alpha   90.00
_cell.angle_beta   90.00
_cell.angle_gamma   90.00
#
_symmetry.space_group_name_H-M   'P 1'
#
loop_
_entity.id
_entity.type
_entity.pdbx_description
1 polymer ?
#
loop_
_entity_poly.entity_id
_entity_poly.type
_entity_poly.pdbx_seq_one_letter_code
_entity_poly.pdbx_strand_id
1 'polypeptide(L)'
;MRMPLRHGSPPATPVRTAEHLLPSVPAGVGEARALVRADLAAWGRDDVIDDCLIIVSELVTNAVLYGGSAYALRLEDRDGRIYGEVFDPGDGVPRPRSPGPDAPSGRGLRIVAAIADDWGVRAADGGKIVWFSVTCPASVAVAALRVPPSDAEHPRAGPRDH
;
A
#
# COMPACT_ATOMS: atom_id res chain seq x y z
N MET A 1 31.82 -24.93 -30.16
CA MET A 1 31.39 -25.27 -28.79
C MET A 1 30.91 -23.98 -28.13
N ARG A 2 29.60 -23.80 -27.92
CA ARG A 2 28.99 -22.55 -27.44
C ARG A 2 28.35 -22.84 -26.08
N MET A 3 28.85 -22.21 -25.02
CA MET A 3 28.31 -22.30 -23.65
C MET A 3 26.93 -21.63 -23.60
N PRO A 4 25.92 -22.20 -22.92
CA PRO A 4 24.66 -21.50 -22.72
C PRO A 4 24.84 -20.41 -21.65
N LEU A 5 24.40 -19.19 -21.97
CA LEU A 5 24.30 -18.09 -21.02
C LEU A 5 23.25 -18.49 -19.98
N ARG A 6 23.67 -18.63 -18.72
CA ARG A 6 22.74 -18.70 -17.58
C ARG A 6 22.11 -17.31 -17.46
N HIS A 7 20.87 -17.16 -17.90
CA HIS A 7 20.04 -16.06 -17.42
C HIS A 7 19.81 -16.30 -15.93
N GLY A 8 20.56 -15.61 -15.08
CA GLY A 8 20.24 -15.57 -13.66
C GLY A 8 18.81 -15.05 -13.53
N SER A 9 17.96 -15.77 -12.82
CA SER A 9 16.64 -15.24 -12.43
C SER A 9 16.86 -13.86 -11.83
N PRO A 10 16.04 -12.84 -12.20
CA PRO A 10 16.10 -11.58 -11.47
C PRO A 10 15.94 -11.89 -9.98
N PRO A 11 16.69 -11.22 -9.08
CA PRO A 11 16.49 -11.41 -7.66
C PRO A 11 15.01 -11.16 -7.36
N ALA A 12 14.36 -12.10 -6.66
CA ALA A 12 12.99 -11.91 -6.23
C ALA A 12 12.91 -10.56 -5.51
N THR A 13 11.99 -9.70 -5.93
CA THR A 13 11.80 -8.41 -5.29
C THR A 13 11.50 -8.67 -3.81
N PRO A 14 12.26 -8.09 -2.87
CA PRO A 14 12.08 -8.41 -1.47
C PRO A 14 10.67 -8.00 -1.03
N VAL A 15 9.91 -8.95 -0.51
CA VAL A 15 8.59 -8.69 0.09
C VAL A 15 8.81 -7.97 1.41
N ARG A 16 8.14 -6.84 1.60
CA ARG A 16 8.13 -6.12 2.88
C ARG A 16 6.81 -6.40 3.56
N THR A 17 6.82 -6.61 4.87
CA THR A 17 5.63 -6.97 5.64
C THR A 17 5.62 -6.22 6.95
N ALA A 18 4.44 -5.75 7.35
CA ALA A 18 4.15 -5.19 8.67
C ALA A 18 2.88 -5.84 9.22
N GLU A 19 2.83 -6.08 10.53
CA GLU A 19 1.68 -6.67 11.20
C GLU A 19 1.48 -6.02 12.58
N HIS A 20 0.25 -5.63 12.87
CA HIS A 20 -0.12 -4.88 14.07
C HIS A 20 -1.37 -5.48 14.68
N LEU A 21 -1.35 -5.74 16.00
CA LEU A 21 -2.52 -6.14 16.77
C LEU A 21 -3.06 -4.91 17.52
N LEU A 22 -4.32 -4.56 17.26
CA LEU A 22 -4.91 -3.31 17.71
C LEU A 22 -6.24 -3.56 18.44
N PRO A 23 -6.55 -2.77 19.48
CA PRO A 23 -7.82 -2.89 20.18
C PRO A 23 -8.98 -2.38 19.32
N SER A 24 -10.13 -3.05 19.39
CA SER A 24 -11.38 -2.65 18.72
C SER A 24 -12.09 -1.53 19.48
N VAL A 25 -11.42 -0.40 19.62
CA VAL A 25 -11.94 0.82 20.27
C VAL A 25 -11.84 2.00 19.31
N PRO A 26 -12.65 3.07 19.48
CA PRO A 26 -12.62 4.21 18.57
C PRO A 26 -11.23 4.84 18.35
N ALA A 27 -10.39 4.86 19.39
CA ALA A 27 -9.01 5.35 19.29
C ALA A 27 -8.13 4.49 18.34
N GLY A 28 -8.44 3.19 18.22
CA GLY A 28 -7.71 2.25 17.37
C GLY A 28 -7.79 2.60 15.88
N VAL A 29 -8.83 3.31 15.42
CA VAL A 29 -8.90 3.81 14.03
C VAL A 29 -7.79 4.85 13.77
N GLY A 30 -7.54 5.73 14.75
CA GLY A 30 -6.47 6.72 14.68
C GLY A 30 -5.08 6.06 14.63
N GLU A 31 -4.90 5.06 15.48
CA GLU A 31 -3.66 4.30 15.60
C GLU A 31 -3.36 3.50 14.32
N ALA A 32 -4.35 2.78 13.77
CA ALA A 32 -4.20 2.08 12.50
C ALA A 32 -3.73 2.99 11.36
N ARG A 33 -4.33 4.18 11.22
CA ARG A 33 -3.92 5.16 10.20
C ARG A 33 -2.48 5.64 10.40
N ALA A 34 -2.05 5.83 11.64
CA ALA A 34 -0.68 6.25 11.92
C ALA A 34 0.33 5.17 11.53
N LEU A 35 0.03 3.90 11.86
CA LEU A 35 0.86 2.75 11.54
C LEU A 35 0.96 2.50 10.03
N VAL A 36 -0.18 2.49 9.32
CA VAL A 36 -0.20 2.35 7.84
C VAL A 36 0.64 3.42 7.16
N ARG A 37 0.48 4.69 7.58
CA ARG A 37 1.28 5.78 7.02
C ARG A 37 2.77 5.56 7.29
N ALA A 38 3.14 5.15 8.49
CA ALA A 38 4.53 4.91 8.85
C ALA A 38 5.15 3.76 8.05
N ASP A 39 4.44 2.64 7.91
CA ASP A 39 4.90 1.46 7.17
C ASP A 39 5.08 1.77 5.68
N LEU A 40 4.08 2.38 5.04
CA LEU A 40 4.13 2.73 3.62
C LEU A 40 5.20 3.79 3.32
N ALA A 41 5.36 4.80 4.19
CA ALA A 41 6.44 5.77 4.05
C ALA A 41 7.82 5.11 4.19
N ALA A 42 7.99 4.19 5.15
CA ALA A 42 9.22 3.43 5.30
C ALA A 42 9.54 2.54 4.08
N TRP A 43 8.52 2.15 3.30
CA TRP A 43 8.67 1.37 2.07
C TRP A 43 8.83 2.24 0.81
N GLY A 44 8.73 3.57 0.93
CA GLY A 44 8.79 4.52 -0.17
C GLY A 44 7.56 4.42 -1.09
N ARG A 45 6.38 4.30 -0.48
CA ARG A 45 5.07 4.12 -1.14
C ARG A 45 4.13 5.29 -0.89
N ASP A 46 4.68 6.50 -0.88
CA ASP A 46 3.95 7.74 -0.61
C ASP A 46 2.77 7.96 -1.55
N ASP A 47 2.89 7.43 -2.78
CA ASP A 47 1.92 7.49 -3.87
C ASP A 47 0.59 6.78 -3.58
N VAL A 48 0.59 5.78 -2.69
CA VAL A 48 -0.61 4.99 -2.34
C VAL A 48 -1.05 5.17 -0.89
N ILE A 49 -0.39 6.05 -0.12
CA ILE A 49 -0.71 6.28 1.30
C ILE A 49 -2.16 6.72 1.45
N ASP A 50 -2.60 7.73 0.72
CA ASP A 50 -3.94 8.30 0.92
C ASP A 50 -5.04 7.28 0.60
N ASP A 51 -4.90 6.52 -0.49
CA ASP A 51 -5.82 5.45 -0.87
C ASP A 51 -5.87 4.34 0.20
N CYS A 52 -4.70 3.87 0.65
CA CYS A 52 -4.61 2.86 1.69
C CYS A 52 -5.20 3.34 3.02
N LEU A 53 -5.01 4.61 3.37
CA LEU A 53 -5.56 5.17 4.60
C LEU A 53 -7.08 5.24 4.58
N ILE A 54 -7.68 5.60 3.44
CA ILE A 54 -9.14 5.59 3.31
C ILE A 54 -9.67 4.17 3.46
N ILE A 55 -9.11 3.21 2.71
CA ILE A 55 -9.53 1.81 2.77
C ILE A 55 -9.40 1.26 4.19
N VAL A 56 -8.24 1.41 4.83
CA VAL A 56 -8.01 0.90 6.19
C VAL A 56 -8.94 1.56 7.20
N SER A 57 -9.23 2.87 7.06
CA SER A 57 -10.16 3.55 7.97
C SER A 57 -11.56 2.95 7.92
N GLU A 58 -12.06 2.61 6.72
CA GLU A 58 -13.36 1.98 6.56
C GLU A 58 -13.37 0.54 7.10
N LEU A 59 -12.32 -0.24 6.80
CA LEU A 59 -12.21 -1.63 7.26
C LEU A 59 -12.08 -1.73 8.78
N VAL A 60 -11.22 -0.90 9.37
CA VAL A 60 -11.01 -0.85 10.82
C VAL A 60 -12.24 -0.31 11.54
N THR A 61 -12.93 0.68 10.96
CA THR A 61 -14.20 1.17 11.52
C THR A 61 -15.24 0.05 11.57
N ASN A 62 -15.32 -0.78 10.52
CA ASN A 62 -16.19 -1.96 10.54
C ASN A 62 -15.76 -2.99 11.60
N ALA A 63 -14.46 -3.22 11.79
CA ALA A 63 -13.95 -4.10 12.84
C ALA A 63 -14.26 -3.56 14.25
N VAL A 64 -14.12 -2.26 14.48
CA VAL A 64 -14.44 -1.61 15.76
C VAL A 64 -15.94 -1.66 16.06
N LEU A 65 -16.81 -1.49 15.06
CA LEU A 65 -18.26 -1.46 15.25
C LEU A 65 -18.91 -2.85 15.35
N TYR A 66 -18.36 -3.84 14.64
CA TYR A 66 -19.03 -5.13 14.45
C TYR A 66 -18.15 -6.34 14.77
N GLY A 67 -16.88 -6.13 15.09
CA GLY A 67 -15.90 -7.18 15.33
C GLY A 67 -15.74 -7.58 16.80
N GLY A 68 -14.68 -8.36 17.05
CA GLY A 68 -14.26 -8.79 18.39
C GLY A 68 -13.57 -7.69 19.19
N SER A 69 -12.92 -8.05 20.30
CA SER A 69 -12.25 -7.08 21.20
C SER A 69 -10.96 -6.47 20.64
N ALA A 70 -10.36 -7.09 19.62
CA ALA A 70 -9.17 -6.64 18.92
C ALA A 70 -9.22 -7.13 17.46
N TYR A 71 -8.40 -6.54 16.60
CA TYR A 71 -8.21 -6.96 15.22
C TYR A 71 -6.72 -6.94 14.87
N ALA A 72 -6.31 -7.75 13.89
CA ALA A 72 -4.95 -7.70 13.35
C ALA A 72 -4.96 -7.01 11.98
N LEU A 73 -4.04 -6.08 11.76
CA LEU A 73 -3.80 -5.41 10.50
C LEU A 73 -2.46 -5.88 9.95
N ARG A 74 -2.46 -6.39 8.72
CA ARG A 74 -1.24 -6.80 8.01
C ARG A 74 -1.14 -6.06 6.69
N LEU A 75 0.07 -5.61 6.36
CA LEU A 75 0.41 -5.02 5.07
C LEU A 75 1.55 -5.81 4.43
N GLU A 76 1.49 -5.98 3.11
CA GLU A 76 2.57 -6.54 2.29
C GLU A 76 2.82 -5.67 1.06
N ASP A 77 4.08 -5.28 0.82
CA ASP A 77 4.54 -4.72 -0.46
C ASP A 77 5.22 -5.84 -1.24
N ARG A 78 4.56 -6.32 -2.30
CA ARG A 78 5.08 -7.35 -3.19
C ARG A 78 4.73 -7.02 -4.64
N ASP A 79 5.72 -7.14 -5.52
CA ASP A 79 5.57 -6.96 -6.97
C ASP A 79 4.91 -5.63 -7.38
N GLY A 80 5.23 -4.54 -6.65
CA GLY A 80 4.68 -3.20 -6.94
C GLY A 80 3.21 -3.05 -6.57
N ARG A 81 2.72 -3.85 -5.62
CA ARG A 81 1.35 -3.82 -5.13
C ARG A 81 1.34 -3.93 -3.61
N ILE A 82 0.53 -3.09 -2.98
CA ILE A 82 0.20 -3.21 -1.57
C ILE A 82 -0.96 -4.17 -1.42
N TYR A 83 -0.80 -5.17 -0.55
CA TYR A 83 -1.87 -6.02 -0.06
C TYR A 83 -2.10 -5.68 1.40
N GLY A 84 -3.34 -5.41 1.77
CA GLY A 84 -3.74 -5.20 3.16
C GLY A 84 -4.75 -6.24 3.61
N GLU A 85 -4.59 -6.71 4.84
CA GLU A 85 -5.52 -7.64 5.49
C GLU A 85 -5.93 -7.09 6.86
N VAL A 86 -7.23 -7.14 7.15
CA VAL A 86 -7.79 -6.90 8.49
C VAL A 86 -8.46 -8.18 8.95
N PHE A 87 -7.83 -8.85 9.91
CA PHE A 87 -8.40 -10.01 10.61
C PHE A 87 -9.26 -9.52 11.78
N ASP A 88 -10.52 -9.95 11.77
CA ASP A 88 -11.50 -9.70 12.82
C ASP A 88 -11.89 -11.05 13.45
N PRO A 89 -11.60 -11.29 14.75
CA PRO A 89 -11.95 -12.51 15.47
C PRO A 89 -13.43 -12.57 15.89
N GLY A 90 -14.23 -11.55 15.57
CA GLY A 90 -15.65 -11.52 15.92
C GLY A 90 -16.45 -12.62 15.18
N ASP A 91 -17.41 -13.21 15.89
CA ASP A 91 -18.39 -14.19 15.38
C ASP A 91 -19.32 -13.64 14.27
N GLY A 92 -19.12 -12.36 13.90
CA GLY A 92 -19.77 -11.71 12.78
C GLY A 92 -19.31 -12.33 11.47
N VAL A 93 -19.82 -13.53 11.17
CA VAL A 93 -19.86 -14.11 9.83
C VAL A 93 -20.19 -12.95 8.89
N PRO A 94 -19.37 -12.69 7.85
CA PRO A 94 -19.74 -11.78 6.81
C PRO A 94 -20.89 -12.44 6.05
N ARG A 95 -22.10 -12.34 6.60
CA ARG A 95 -23.29 -12.57 5.81
C ARG A 95 -23.18 -11.54 4.69
N PRO A 96 -23.27 -11.95 3.42
CA PRO A 96 -23.60 -11.05 2.33
C PRO A 96 -25.02 -10.56 2.61
N ARG A 97 -25.18 -9.69 3.61
CA ARG A 97 -26.31 -8.79 3.66
C ARG A 97 -25.97 -7.83 2.54
N SER A 98 -26.52 -8.07 1.36
CA SER A 98 -26.65 -7.03 0.33
C SER A 98 -27.05 -5.78 1.09
N PRO A 99 -26.15 -4.79 1.25
CA PRO A 99 -26.52 -3.60 1.96
C PRO A 99 -27.61 -3.00 1.11
N GLY A 100 -28.84 -2.94 1.64
CA GLY A 100 -29.82 -2.03 1.07
C GLY A 100 -29.14 -0.67 0.88
N PRO A 101 -29.42 0.06 -0.20
CA PRO A 101 -28.64 1.21 -0.61
C PRO A 101 -28.40 2.28 0.48
N ASP A 102 -29.21 2.25 1.54
CA ASP A 102 -29.24 3.19 2.67
C ASP A 102 -28.66 2.64 3.99
N ALA A 103 -28.12 1.42 4.03
CA ALA A 103 -27.50 0.88 5.25
C ALA A 103 -26.13 1.57 5.52
N PRO A 104 -25.84 2.05 6.75
CA PRO A 104 -24.56 2.67 7.09
C PRO A 104 -23.33 1.80 6.78
N SER A 105 -23.46 0.48 6.99
CA SER A 105 -22.42 -0.52 6.70
C SER A 105 -22.18 -0.80 5.20
N GLY A 106 -23.07 -0.34 4.32
CA GLY A 106 -22.94 -0.48 2.87
C GLY A 106 -22.08 0.59 2.22
N ARG A 107 -21.89 1.74 2.88
CA ARG A 107 -21.10 2.85 2.34
C ARG A 107 -19.59 2.59 2.42
N GLY A 108 -19.10 2.05 3.53
CA GLY A 108 -17.67 1.78 3.70
C GLY A 108 -17.12 0.81 2.67
N LEU A 109 -17.80 -0.32 2.42
CA LEU A 109 -17.37 -1.28 1.39
C LEU A 109 -17.52 -0.73 -0.04
N ARG A 110 -18.42 0.22 -0.29
CA ARG A 110 -18.50 0.92 -1.59
C ARG A 110 -17.31 1.83 -1.80
N ILE A 111 -16.82 2.50 -0.76
CA ILE A 111 -15.60 3.31 -0.81
C ILE A 111 -14.40 2.40 -1.09
N VAL A 112 -14.28 1.27 -0.36
CA VAL A 112 -13.24 0.28 -0.63
C VAL A 112 -13.30 -0.22 -2.07
N ALA A 113 -14.48 -0.60 -2.56
CA ALA A 113 -14.67 -1.06 -3.94
C ALA A 113 -14.39 0.01 -5.02
N ALA A 114 -14.43 1.29 -4.66
CA ALA A 114 -14.15 2.39 -5.59
C ALA A 114 -12.66 2.75 -5.67
N ILE A 115 -11.87 2.39 -4.65
CA ILE A 115 -10.46 2.80 -4.51
C ILE A 115 -9.52 1.60 -4.72
N ALA A 116 -9.87 0.43 -4.17
CA ALA A 116 -9.04 -0.76 -4.29
C ALA A 116 -9.11 -1.33 -5.72
N ASP A 117 -7.99 -1.88 -6.21
CA ASP A 117 -7.99 -2.63 -7.47
C ASP A 117 -8.75 -3.95 -7.34
N ASP A 118 -8.60 -4.58 -6.17
CA ASP A 118 -9.30 -5.81 -5.82
C ASP A 118 -9.48 -5.88 -4.31
N TRP A 119 -10.55 -6.52 -3.86
CA TRP A 119 -10.84 -6.72 -2.45
C TRP A 119 -11.78 -7.89 -2.25
N GLY A 120 -11.80 -8.43 -1.04
CA GLY A 120 -12.71 -9.51 -0.72
C GLY A 120 -12.75 -9.85 0.75
N VAL A 121 -13.51 -10.89 1.04
CA VAL A 121 -13.64 -11.43 2.39
C VAL A 121 -13.39 -12.92 2.33
N ARG A 122 -12.52 -13.43 3.20
CA ARG A 122 -12.25 -14.86 3.36
C ARG A 122 -12.50 -15.29 4.80
N ALA A 123 -13.03 -16.51 4.97
CA ALA A 123 -13.11 -17.13 6.27
C ALA A 123 -11.69 -17.43 6.79
N ALA A 124 -11.51 -17.33 8.09
CA ALA A 124 -10.29 -17.72 8.79
C ALA A 124 -10.68 -18.46 10.08
N ASP A 125 -9.77 -19.28 10.60
CA ASP A 125 -10.02 -19.96 11.87
C ASP A 125 -10.22 -18.92 12.98
N GLY A 126 -11.38 -18.96 13.63
CA GLY A 126 -11.74 -18.02 14.68
C GLY A 126 -12.12 -16.61 14.21
N GLY A 127 -12.45 -16.40 12.92
CA GLY A 127 -12.91 -15.09 12.46
C GLY A 127 -13.04 -14.94 10.93
N LYS A 128 -12.82 -13.73 10.45
CA LYS A 128 -12.79 -13.40 9.02
C LYS A 128 -11.62 -12.48 8.70
N ILE A 129 -11.18 -12.51 7.46
CA ILE A 129 -10.21 -11.57 6.92
C ILE A 129 -10.86 -10.78 5.79
N VAL A 130 -10.89 -9.47 5.94
CA VAL A 130 -11.21 -8.55 4.85
C VAL A 130 -9.88 -8.08 4.27
N TRP A 131 -9.70 -8.26 2.97
CA TRP A 131 -8.44 -7.95 2.29
C TRP A 131 -8.68 -7.00 1.12
N PHE A 132 -7.64 -6.26 0.74
CA PHE A 132 -7.63 -5.39 -0.42
C PHE A 132 -6.26 -5.38 -1.10
N SER A 133 -6.20 -4.88 -2.33
CA SER A 133 -4.95 -4.56 -3.00
C SER A 133 -4.99 -3.22 -3.73
N VAL A 134 -3.85 -2.54 -3.75
CA VAL A 134 -3.62 -1.27 -4.48
C VAL A 134 -2.30 -1.34 -5.23
N THR A 135 -2.32 -1.08 -6.53
CA THR A 135 -1.15 -1.01 -7.40
C THR A 135 -0.37 0.25 -7.04
N CYS A 136 0.92 0.10 -6.81
CA CYS A 136 1.80 1.25 -6.71
C CYS A 136 2.09 1.74 -8.13
N PRO A 137 1.78 2.99 -8.49
CA PRO A 137 2.33 3.63 -9.66
C PRO A 137 3.81 3.27 -9.86
N ALA A 138 4.18 2.89 -11.08
CA ALA A 138 5.58 2.68 -11.41
C ALA A 138 6.32 3.98 -11.07
N SER A 139 7.23 3.92 -10.08
CA SER A 139 8.07 5.06 -9.74
C SER A 139 8.83 5.42 -11.01
N VAL A 140 8.45 6.52 -11.65
CA VAL A 140 9.32 7.18 -12.62
C VAL A 140 10.44 7.73 -11.75
N ALA A 141 11.49 6.95 -11.56
CA ALA A 141 12.74 7.47 -11.08
C ALA A 141 13.11 8.57 -12.06
N VAL A 142 12.88 9.84 -11.67
CA VAL A 142 13.44 10.97 -12.37
C VAL A 142 14.94 10.83 -12.14
N ALA A 143 15.60 10.08 -13.01
CA ALA A 143 17.05 10.05 -13.07
C ALA A 143 17.42 11.52 -13.21
N ALA A 144 17.96 12.09 -12.13
CA ALA A 144 18.37 13.48 -12.09
C ALA A 144 19.16 13.72 -13.36
N LEU A 145 18.58 14.49 -14.28
CA LEU A 145 19.19 14.77 -15.56
C LEU A 145 20.48 15.51 -15.20
N ARG A 146 21.59 14.78 -15.23
CA ARG A 146 22.91 15.32 -15.04
C ARG A 146 23.09 16.31 -16.18
N VAL A 147 22.83 17.59 -15.92
CA VAL A 147 23.23 18.67 -16.81
C VAL A 147 24.75 18.56 -16.90
N PRO A 148 25.34 18.14 -18.03
CA PRO A 148 26.78 18.22 -18.16
C PRO A 148 27.15 19.71 -18.07
N PRO A 149 28.22 20.09 -17.36
CA PRO A 149 28.74 21.45 -17.48
C PRO A 149 29.01 21.69 -18.96
N SER A 150 28.44 22.76 -19.50
CA SER A 150 28.72 23.21 -20.87
C SER A 150 30.22 23.44 -20.97
N ASP A 151 30.91 22.65 -21.79
CA ASP A 151 32.28 22.91 -22.21
C ASP A 151 32.30 24.25 -22.94
N ALA A 152 32.70 25.30 -22.24
CA ALA A 152 33.09 26.57 -22.84
C ALA A 152 34.50 26.41 -23.41
N GLU A 153 34.58 25.79 -24.58
CA GLU A 153 35.81 25.82 -25.37
C GLU A 153 35.99 27.23 -25.97
N HIS A 154 37.13 27.82 -25.63
CA HIS A 154 37.62 29.11 -26.12
C HIS A 154 37.84 29.12 -27.65
N PRO A 155 38.05 30.31 -28.23
CA PRO A 155 39.30 30.44 -28.97
C PRO A 155 40.14 31.64 -28.54
N ARG A 156 41.44 31.37 -28.48
CA ARG A 156 42.53 32.34 -28.34
C ARG A 156 42.51 33.35 -29.48
N ALA A 157 42.76 34.62 -29.15
CA ALA A 157 43.43 35.56 -30.06
C ALA A 157 44.54 36.27 -29.28
N GLY A 158 45.79 35.98 -29.64
CA GLY A 158 46.94 36.78 -29.25
C GLY A 158 47.05 38.05 -30.11
N PRO A 159 48.23 38.70 -30.12
CA PRO A 159 48.52 39.92 -29.35
C PRO A 159 48.53 41.16 -30.25
N ARG A 160 48.42 42.36 -29.65
CA ARG A 160 48.88 43.60 -30.29
C ARG A 160 49.51 44.55 -29.27
N ASP A 161 50.78 44.82 -29.52
CA ASP A 161 51.60 45.90 -28.96
C ASP A 161 50.94 47.27 -29.14
N HIS A 162 51.14 48.17 -28.18
CA HIS A 162 51.44 49.59 -28.36
C HIS A 162 51.94 50.22 -27.06
#